data_AF-A0A7C2B992-F1
#
_entry.id   AF-A0A7C2B992-F1
#
_cell.length_a   1.000
_cell.length_b   1.000
_cell.length_c   1.000
_cell.angle_alpha   90.00
_cell.angle_beta   90.00
_cell.angle_gamma   90.00
#
_symmetry.space_group_name_H-M   'P 1'
#
loop_
_entity.id
_entity.type
_entity.pdbx_description
1 polymer ?
#
loop_
_entity_poly.entity_id
_entity_poly.type
_entity_poly.pdbx_seq_one_letter_code
_entity_poly.pdbx_strand_id
1 'polypeptide(L)'
;MFEKLKEKLLERIEKNSIKVNVDGEIIYLKKSKYPTNWHVIYPPVNPETKKWDMLNLVFGGKGNAIKTLLVGVIIVTLSLGVMDIVNSYNATLSNPIVQACLNQGGIQLG
;
A
#
# COMPACT_ATOMS: atom_id res chain seq x y z
N MET A 1 -9.39 -25.97 5.71
CA MET A 1 -8.98 -24.87 6.62
C MET A 1 -9.40 -23.50 6.08
N PHE A 2 -9.09 -23.21 4.81
CA PHE A 2 -9.43 -21.93 4.17
C PHE A 2 -10.95 -21.67 3.99
N GLU A 3 -11.77 -22.70 3.77
CA GLU A 3 -13.23 -22.51 3.64
C GLU A 3 -13.87 -22.01 4.95
N LYS A 4 -13.48 -22.57 6.10
CA LYS A 4 -13.92 -22.08 7.42
C LYS A 4 -13.48 -20.64 7.69
N LEU A 5 -12.37 -20.20 7.09
CA LEU A 5 -11.89 -18.82 7.21
C LEU A 5 -12.75 -17.87 6.39
N LYS A 6 -13.09 -18.24 5.15
CA LYS A 6 -14.00 -17.48 4.28
C LYS A 6 -15.37 -17.29 4.94
N GLU A 7 -15.94 -18.36 5.49
CA GLU A 7 -17.23 -18.34 6.19
C GLU A 7 -17.20 -17.41 7.40
N LYS A 8 -16.20 -17.55 8.29
CA LYS A 8 -16.04 -16.66 9.45
C LYS A 8 -15.85 -15.19 9.05
N LEU A 9 -15.16 -14.92 7.95
CA LEU A 9 -14.97 -13.56 7.44
C LEU A 9 -16.28 -12.97 6.92
N LEU A 10 -17.02 -13.74 6.11
CA LEU A 10 -18.33 -13.33 5.61
C LEU A 10 -19.31 -13.08 6.76
N GLU A 11 -19.44 -14.03 7.70
CA GLU A 11 -20.29 -13.88 8.89
C GLU A 11 -19.96 -12.61 9.68
N ARG A 12 -18.68 -12.30 9.85
CA ARG A 12 -18.23 -11.10 10.58
C ARG A 12 -18.59 -9.80 9.85
N ILE A 13 -18.50 -9.81 8.52
CA ILE A 13 -18.86 -8.64 7.69
C ILE A 13 -20.37 -8.46 7.75
N GLU A 14 -21.12 -9.53 7.47
CA GLU A 14 -22.59 -9.57 7.44
C GLU A 14 -23.21 -9.16 8.78
N LYS A 15 -22.59 -9.55 9.90
CA LYS A 15 -23.05 -9.16 11.24
C LYS A 15 -23.11 -7.64 11.38
N ASN A 16 -24.32 -7.13 11.58
CA ASN A 16 -24.66 -5.70 11.73
C ASN A 16 -24.31 -4.85 10.50
N SER A 17 -24.40 -5.42 9.30
CA SER A 17 -24.25 -4.69 8.04
C SER A 17 -25.48 -4.83 7.16
N ILE A 18 -25.66 -3.89 6.24
CA ILE A 18 -26.70 -3.92 5.21
C ILE A 18 -26.02 -4.28 3.90
N LYS A 19 -26.44 -5.39 3.27
CA LYS A 19 -26.01 -5.79 1.94
C LYS A 19 -26.71 -4.90 0.91
N VAL A 20 -25.95 -4.23 0.05
CA VAL A 20 -26.46 -3.39 -1.03
C VAL A 20 -25.80 -3.84 -2.33
N ASN A 21 -26.59 -3.92 -3.40
CA ASN A 21 -26.07 -4.13 -4.76
C ASN A 21 -26.09 -2.78 -5.47
N VAL A 22 -24.93 -2.30 -5.89
CA VAL A 22 -24.77 -1.05 -6.64
C VAL A 22 -24.01 -1.38 -7.92
N ASP A 23 -24.63 -1.16 -9.07
CA ASP A 23 -24.02 -1.38 -10.40
C ASP A 23 -23.43 -2.79 -10.59
N GLY A 24 -24.04 -3.80 -9.98
CA GLY A 24 -23.57 -5.19 -10.03
C GLY A 24 -22.48 -5.54 -9.02
N GLU A 25 -22.03 -4.58 -8.21
CA GLU A 25 -21.11 -4.81 -7.09
C GLU A 25 -21.86 -4.98 -5.77
N ILE A 26 -21.53 -6.05 -5.04
CA ILE A 26 -22.07 -6.30 -3.71
C ILE A 26 -21.20 -5.58 -2.68
N ILE A 27 -21.77 -4.54 -2.07
CA ILE A 27 -21.14 -3.76 -1.01
C ILE A 27 -21.89 -3.95 0.31
N TYR A 28 -21.17 -3.85 1.42
CA TYR A 28 -21.75 -3.94 2.75
C TYR A 28 -21.63 -2.59 3.46
N LEU A 29 -22.76 -2.02 3.87
CA LEU A 29 -22.80 -0.80 4.66
C LEU A 29 -22.82 -1.13 6.14
N LYS A 30 -21.79 -0.69 6.86
CA LYS A 30 -21.66 -0.93 8.30
C LYS A 30 -21.62 0.40 9.05
N LYS A 31 -22.52 0.55 10.02
CA LYS A 31 -22.53 1.72 10.90
C LYS A 31 -21.36 1.64 11.86
N SER A 32 -20.43 2.59 11.81
CA SER A 32 -19.38 2.69 12.83
C SER A 32 -19.99 3.15 14.15
N LYS A 33 -19.46 2.62 15.25
CA LYS A 33 -19.82 3.01 16.60
C LYS A 33 -19.36 4.45 16.89
N TYR A 34 -18.25 4.90 16.31
CA TYR A 34 -17.67 6.24 16.50
C TYR A 34 -16.75 6.64 15.32
N PRO A 35 -16.87 7.86 14.75
CA PRO A 35 -18.08 8.70 14.71
C PRO A 35 -19.24 7.97 14.02
N THR A 36 -20.47 8.48 14.16
CA THR A 36 -21.73 7.87 13.65
C THR A 36 -21.85 7.96 12.12
N ASN A 37 -20.85 7.43 11.41
CA ASN A 37 -20.82 7.40 9.95
C ASN A 37 -21.03 5.97 9.45
N TRP A 38 -21.62 5.89 8.27
CA TRP A 38 -21.70 4.65 7.49
C TRP A 38 -20.38 4.43 6.78
N HIS A 39 -19.84 3.23 6.92
CA HIS A 39 -18.64 2.80 6.20
C HIS A 39 -19.04 1.80 5.15
N VAL A 40 -18.53 2.00 3.95
CA VAL A 40 -18.66 1.05 2.86
C VAL A 40 -17.56 0.00 3.00
N ILE A 41 -17.96 -1.26 3.05
CA ILE A 41 -17.06 -2.39 3.13
C ILE A 41 -17.19 -3.17 1.83
N TYR A 42 -16.06 -3.29 1.12
CA TYR A 42 -15.93 -4.18 -0.03
C TYR A 42 -15.51 -5.55 0.49
N PRO A 43 -16.33 -6.60 0.30
CA PRO A 43 -16.05 -7.91 0.87
C PRO A 43 -14.83 -8.55 0.18
N PRO A 44 -13.88 -9.12 0.93
CA PRO A 44 -12.72 -9.83 0.38
C PRO A 44 -13.07 -11.21 -0.19
N VAL A 45 -14.28 -11.69 0.07
CA VAL A 45 -14.83 -12.92 -0.51
C VAL A 45 -16.15 -12.57 -1.15
N ASN A 46 -16.32 -12.96 -2.42
CA ASN A 46 -17.59 -12.73 -3.10
C ASN A 46 -18.67 -13.65 -2.47
N PRO A 47 -19.80 -13.09 -1.98
CA PRO A 47 -20.80 -13.87 -1.26
C PRO A 47 -21.59 -14.83 -2.16
N GLU A 48 -21.63 -14.63 -3.47
CA GLU A 48 -22.33 -15.51 -4.42
C GLU A 48 -21.42 -16.61 -4.95
N THR A 49 -20.17 -16.26 -5.30
CA THR A 49 -19.23 -17.21 -5.93
C THR A 49 -18.27 -17.86 -4.94
N LYS A 50 -18.21 -17.40 -3.68
CA LYS A 50 -17.26 -17.81 -2.63
C LYS A 50 -15.78 -17.73 -3.05
N LYS A 51 -15.50 -16.98 -4.11
CA LYS A 51 -14.14 -16.72 -4.61
C LYS A 51 -13.51 -15.57 -3.84
N TRP A 52 -12.20 -15.64 -3.66
CA TRP A 52 -11.42 -14.55 -3.09
C TRP A 52 -11.35 -13.39 -4.07
N ASP A 53 -11.56 -12.18 -3.54
CA ASP A 53 -11.22 -10.94 -4.18
C ASP A 53 -9.95 -10.40 -3.52
N MET A 54 -8.81 -10.63 -4.17
CA MET A 54 -7.50 -10.22 -3.64
C MET A 54 -7.37 -8.70 -3.55
N LEU A 55 -8.06 -7.96 -4.42
CA LEU A 55 -8.02 -6.50 -4.40
C LEU A 55 -8.73 -5.99 -3.15
N ASN A 56 -9.91 -6.50 -2.85
CA ASN A 56 -10.64 -6.15 -1.63
C ASN A 56 -9.95 -6.67 -0.37
N LEU A 57 -9.26 -7.82 -0.44
CA LEU A 57 -8.50 -8.36 0.70
C LEU A 57 -7.31 -7.49 1.08
N VAL A 58 -6.51 -7.06 0.10
CA VAL A 58 -5.26 -6.33 0.36
C VAL A 58 -5.52 -4.84 0.53
N PHE A 59 -6.41 -4.26 -0.29
CA PHE A 59 -6.60 -2.82 -0.34
C PHE A 59 -7.93 -2.36 0.29
N GLY A 60 -8.85 -3.27 0.59
CA GLY A 60 -10.16 -2.89 1.15
C GLY A 60 -11.06 -2.14 0.16
N GLY A 61 -10.75 -2.22 -1.14
CA GLY A 61 -11.54 -1.63 -2.23
C GLY A 61 -10.70 -0.86 -3.25
N LYS A 62 -11.31 -0.58 -4.41
CA LYS A 62 -10.67 0.10 -5.56
C LYS A 62 -10.09 1.47 -5.23
N GLY A 63 -10.83 2.29 -4.47
CA GLY A 63 -10.38 3.64 -4.11
C GLY A 63 -9.12 3.64 -3.24
N ASN A 64 -9.00 2.67 -2.34
CA ASN A 64 -7.80 2.52 -1.52
C ASN A 64 -6.64 1.93 -2.31
N ALA A 65 -6.89 1.02 -3.25
CA ALA A 65 -5.86 0.49 -4.13
C ALA A 65 -5.17 1.61 -4.93
N ILE A 66 -5.95 2.56 -5.46
CA ILE A 66 -5.42 3.73 -6.17
C ILE A 66 -4.58 4.62 -5.25
N LYS A 67 -5.07 4.90 -4.02
CA LYS A 67 -4.31 5.69 -3.04
C LYS A 67 -2.98 5.01 -2.67
N THR A 68 -3.00 3.71 -2.42
CA THR A 68 -1.79 2.94 -2.11
C THR A 68 -0.82 2.94 -3.29
N LEU A 69 -1.32 2.84 -4.53
CA LEU A 69 -0.49 2.95 -5.73
C LEU A 69 0.20 4.31 -5.81
N LEU A 70 -0.53 5.42 -5.62
CA LEU A 70 0.04 6.77 -5.62
C LEU A 70 1.14 6.95 -4.56
N VAL A 71 0.87 6.49 -3.34
CA VAL A 71 1.87 6.52 -2.26
C VAL A 71 3.09 5.66 -2.63
N GLY A 72 2.86 4.49 -3.24
CA GLY A 72 3.92 3.62 -3.73
C GLY A 72 4.82 4.30 -4.77
N VAL A 73 4.22 5.00 -5.74
CA VAL A 73 4.97 5.76 -6.76
C VAL A 73 5.83 6.85 -6.13
N ILE A 74 5.30 7.58 -5.15
CA ILE A 74 6.05 8.63 -4.44
C ILE A 74 7.25 8.01 -3.72
N ILE A 75 7.03 6.91 -2.98
CA ILE A 75 8.11 6.21 -2.25
C ILE A 75 9.19 5.72 -3.21
N VAL A 76 8.81 5.07 -4.32
CA VAL A 76 9.77 4.58 -5.31
C VAL A 76 10.57 5.72 -5.91
N THR A 77 9.93 6.83 -6.27
CA THR A 77 10.61 8.01 -6.82
C THR A 77 11.61 8.60 -5.83
N LEU A 78 11.25 8.71 -4.54
CA LEU A 78 12.16 9.19 -3.50
C LEU A 78 13.34 8.24 -3.31
N SER A 79 13.10 6.93 -3.28
CA SER A 79 14.15 5.93 -3.13
C SER A 79 15.15 5.98 -4.29
N LEU A 80 14.67 6.12 -5.53
CA LEU A 80 15.54 6.27 -6.69
C LEU A 80 16.35 7.57 -6.62
N GLY A 81 15.73 8.69 -6.23
CA GLY A 81 16.45 9.96 -6.05
C GLY A 81 17.55 9.89 -4.99
N VAL A 82 17.32 9.19 -3.88
CA VAL A 82 18.36 8.94 -2.86
C VAL A 82 19.50 8.09 -3.42
N MET A 83 19.18 7.04 -4.19
CA MET A 83 20.21 6.23 -4.85
C MET A 83 21.07 7.05 -5.81
N ASP A 84 20.46 7.94 -6.60
CA ASP A 84 21.19 8.80 -7.53
C ASP A 84 22.14 9.78 -6.81
N ILE A 85 21.71 10.34 -5.68
CA ILE A 85 22.57 11.19 -4.84
C ILE A 85 23.76 10.40 -4.30
N VAL A 86 23.52 9.19 -3.76
CA VAL A 86 24.58 8.33 -3.23
C VAL A 86 25.56 7.92 -4.34
N ASN A 87 25.05 7.54 -5.50
CA ASN A 87 25.88 7.18 -6.65
C ASN A 87 26.72 8.36 -7.13
N SER A 88 26.14 9.56 -7.19
CA SER A 88 26.85 10.78 -7.58
C SER A 88 27.93 11.16 -6.56
N TYR A 89 27.64 11.01 -5.27
CA TYR A 89 28.61 11.21 -4.19
C TYR A 89 29.78 10.24 -4.30
N ASN A 90 29.51 8.95 -4.44
CA ASN A 90 30.53 7.91 -4.59
C ASN A 90 31.36 8.10 -5.87
N ALA A 91 30.74 8.53 -6.97
CA ALA A 91 31.44 8.88 -8.21
C ALA A 91 32.37 10.09 -8.03
N THR A 92 31.96 11.08 -7.24
CA THR A 92 32.79 12.25 -6.92
C THR A 92 33.97 11.87 -6.03
N LEU A 93 33.76 11.03 -5.01
CA LEU A 93 34.81 10.55 -4.13
C LEU A 93 35.81 9.63 -4.83
N SER A 94 35.37 8.86 -5.82
CA SER A 94 36.26 8.00 -6.61
C SER A 94 36.99 8.75 -7.72
N ASN A 95 36.72 10.05 -7.91
CA ASN A 95 37.43 10.86 -8.89
C ASN A 95 38.87 11.15 -8.42
N PRO A 96 39.90 10.78 -9.20
CA PRO A 96 41.29 10.90 -8.79
C PRO A 96 41.74 12.36 -8.59
N ILE A 97 41.16 13.32 -9.32
CA ILE A 97 41.47 14.75 -9.15
C ILE A 97 40.93 15.24 -7.81
N VAL A 98 39.69 14.86 -7.48
CA VAL A 98 39.05 15.24 -6.21
C VAL A 98 39.79 14.62 -5.03
N GLN A 99 40.18 13.35 -5.11
CA GLN A 99 41.01 12.71 -4.08
C GLN A 99 42.37 13.40 -3.91
N ALA A 100 43.04 13.77 -5.01
CA ALA A 100 44.30 14.48 -4.93
C ALA A 100 44.15 15.85 -4.25
N CYS A 101 43.08 16.59 -4.56
CA CYS A 101 42.78 17.87 -3.90
C CYS A 101 42.45 17.71 -2.41
N LEU A 102 41.65 16.70 -2.05
CA LEU A 102 41.31 16.41 -0.64
C LEU A 102 42.54 16.00 0.18
N ASN A 103 43.41 15.17 -0.40
CA ASN A 103 44.68 14.76 0.21
C ASN A 103 45.63 15.94 0.40
N GLN A 104 45.70 16.88 -0.56
CA GLN A 104 46.47 18.12 -0.43
C GLN A 104 45.92 19.05 0.65
N GLY A 105 44.60 19.06 0.85
CA GLY A 105 43.93 19.79 1.94
C GLY A 105 44.02 19.13 3.31
N GLY A 106 44.66 17.95 3.43
CA GLY A 106 44.77 17.20 4.68
C GLY A 106 43.48 16.54 5.16
N ILE A 107 42.47 16.42 4.29
CA ILE A 107 41.17 15.82 4.62
C ILE A 107 41.18 14.36 4.16
N GLN A 108 41.19 13.43 5.12
CA GLN A 108 40.93 12.01 4.85
C GLN A 108 39.44 11.74 5.03
N LEU A 109 38.75 11.43 3.93
CA LEU A 109 37.40 10.88 3.99
C LEU A 109 37.51 9.38 4.23
N GLY A 110 36.92 8.91 5.33
CA GLY A 110 36.91 7.50 5.74
C GLY A 110 36.03 6.61 4.89
#